data_AF-A0A7Y9N010-F1
#
_entry.id   AF-A0A7Y9N010-F1
#
_cell.length_a   1.000
_cell.length_b   1.000
_cell.length_c   1.000
_cell.angle_alpha   90.00
_cell.angle_beta   90.00
_cell.angle_gamma   90.00
#
_symmetry.space_group_name_H-M   'P 1'
#
loop_
_entity.id
_entity.type
_entity.pdbx_description
1 polymer ?
#
loop_
_entity_poly.entity_id
_entity_poly.type
_entity_poly.pdbx_seq_one_letter_code
_entity_poly.pdbx_strand_id
1 'polypeptide(L)'
;MPTPSIPSFIDPAHAWAAPIALPAGTTAIVYCEGQFGEQDGKTANGLVRHSEKYEVLSVIDSTHAGADAGMFLDGRANDIPILEGLPTAIAHAGQVPDYLICGVAPADGLLSADQRTVLLDGIARGMHIINGLHEFLTDDAEFVAAALLAQVTITDIRRPKDKKDLHLFSGRIFDVTCPRIAILGTDGAIGKRTTATILVRALNEQGIHAVLVGTGQTTIIQGGRYGVALDALVPQFCSGEVENQVVAAFEGEDPDVIIVEGQGALSHPAYITSAHILRGSQPAGVIVQHAPGRAVLGDFPMVAMPTVTSEITLIEAFADTKVIGVTVNHENLTAQQLATAIDEIELDTGLPATDPLTRPLSELVEMVLQSFPTLSPRRTSRNAA
;
A
#
# COMPACT_ATOMS: atom_id res chain seq x y z
N MET A 1 46.23 34.04 19.56
CA MET A 1 44.85 33.63 19.90
C MET A 1 44.24 33.04 18.64
N PRO A 2 43.83 31.76 18.63
CA PRO A 2 43.21 31.18 17.45
C PRO A 2 41.75 31.64 17.36
N THR A 3 41.36 32.02 16.15
CA THR A 3 39.99 32.32 15.71
C THR A 3 39.07 31.12 15.99
N PRO A 4 37.83 31.35 16.48
CA PRO A 4 36.90 30.26 16.73
C PRO A 4 36.41 29.68 15.40
N SER A 5 36.54 28.36 15.27
CA SER A 5 36.01 27.57 14.16
C SER A 5 34.49 27.62 14.14
N ILE A 6 33.92 28.02 13.01
CA ILE A 6 32.50 27.92 12.70
C ILE A 6 32.12 26.42 12.69
N PRO A 7 31.02 25.98 13.35
CA PRO A 7 30.58 24.60 13.29
C PRO A 7 30.25 24.23 11.84
N SER A 8 30.74 23.06 11.39
CA SER A 8 30.41 22.51 10.08
C SER A 8 28.89 22.39 9.94
N PHE A 9 28.34 23.06 8.92
CA PHE A 9 26.97 22.84 8.48
C PHE A 9 26.83 21.38 8.08
N ILE A 10 25.87 20.69 8.71
CA ILE A 10 25.36 19.41 8.24
C ILE A 10 24.81 19.63 6.83
N ASP A 11 25.26 18.81 5.89
CA ASP A 11 24.82 18.79 4.50
C ASP A 11 23.30 18.52 4.43
N PRO A 12 22.47 19.41 3.85
CA PRO A 12 21.02 19.22 3.79
C PRO A 12 20.57 18.14 2.78
N ALA A 13 21.48 17.49 2.05
CA ALA A 13 21.13 16.61 0.94
C ALA A 13 20.55 15.23 1.32
N HIS A 14 20.53 14.82 2.60
CA HIS A 14 20.19 13.44 2.99
C HIS A 14 19.18 13.32 4.14
N ALA A 15 18.25 14.27 4.24
CA ALA A 15 17.06 14.06 5.08
C ALA A 15 16.06 13.17 4.34
N TRP A 16 16.30 11.85 4.34
CA TRP A 16 15.27 10.87 3.99
C TRP A 16 14.01 11.18 4.82
N ALA A 17 12.84 11.07 4.20
CA ALA A 17 11.59 11.34 4.89
C ALA A 17 11.45 10.33 6.03
N ALA A 18 11.71 10.76 7.26
CA ALA A 18 11.38 9.96 8.44
C ALA A 18 9.89 9.61 8.36
N PRO A 19 9.49 8.37 8.73
CA PRO A 19 8.08 8.03 8.80
C PRO A 19 7.35 9.11 9.60
N ILE A 20 6.17 9.54 9.12
CA ILE A 20 5.37 10.58 9.79
C ILE A 20 5.27 10.22 11.27
N ALA A 21 5.93 11.01 12.12
CA ALA A 21 5.96 10.78 13.55
C ALA A 21 4.57 11.02 14.11
N LEU A 22 4.08 10.05 14.89
CA LEU A 22 2.81 10.16 15.57
C LEU A 22 2.91 11.21 16.69
N PRO A 23 1.99 12.19 16.75
CA PRO A 23 2.04 13.25 17.75
C PRO A 23 1.91 12.75 19.20
N ALA A 24 1.13 11.68 19.42
CA ALA A 24 0.94 11.06 20.73
C ALA A 24 0.42 9.62 20.60
N GLY A 25 0.87 8.71 21.47
CA GLY A 25 0.36 7.34 21.55
C GLY A 25 0.32 6.59 20.22
N THR A 26 -0.48 5.51 20.18
CA THR A 26 -0.63 4.64 19.00
C THR A 26 -2.04 4.07 18.86
N THR A 27 -2.93 4.28 19.84
CA THR A 27 -4.25 3.64 19.85
C THR A 27 -5.18 4.27 18.82
N ALA A 28 -5.88 3.46 18.03
CA ALA A 28 -6.70 3.95 16.94
C ALA A 28 -8.06 3.25 16.84
N ILE A 29 -9.08 4.03 16.49
CA ILE A 29 -10.36 3.54 15.97
C ILE A 29 -10.38 3.81 14.46
N VAL A 30 -10.84 2.83 13.67
CA VAL A 30 -10.96 2.99 12.22
C VAL A 30 -12.43 3.15 11.84
N TYR A 31 -12.78 4.26 11.22
CA TYR A 31 -14.12 4.49 10.69
C TYR A 31 -14.28 3.85 9.30
N CYS A 32 -15.23 2.92 9.14
CA CYS A 32 -15.46 2.18 7.89
C CYS A 32 -16.95 1.89 7.64
N GLU A 33 -17.83 2.80 8.06
CA GLU A 33 -19.28 2.57 8.09
C GLU A 33 -19.86 2.06 6.76
N GLY A 34 -20.48 0.88 6.79
CA GLY A 34 -21.12 0.22 5.65
C GLY A 34 -20.17 -0.21 4.52
N GLN A 35 -18.86 -0.22 4.75
CA GLN A 35 -17.85 -0.50 3.73
C GLN A 35 -16.80 -1.54 4.19
N PHE A 36 -16.89 -2.06 5.41
CA PHE A 36 -15.91 -3.04 5.88
C PHE A 36 -16.03 -4.35 5.10
N GLY A 37 -14.90 -4.86 4.59
CA GLY A 37 -14.89 -5.99 3.65
C GLY A 37 -15.20 -5.65 2.19
N GLU A 38 -15.68 -4.45 1.91
CA GLU A 38 -15.97 -3.97 0.55
C GLU A 38 -14.75 -3.26 -0.08
N GLN A 39 -14.87 -2.95 -1.37
CA GLN A 39 -13.81 -2.29 -2.15
C GLN A 39 -13.40 -0.92 -1.57
N ASP A 40 -14.36 -0.11 -1.14
CA ASP A 40 -14.10 1.23 -0.60
C ASP A 40 -13.55 1.19 0.85
N GLY A 41 -13.73 0.08 1.57
CA GLY A 41 -13.16 -0.15 2.90
C GLY A 41 -11.73 -0.66 2.88
N LYS A 42 -11.06 -0.72 1.72
CA LYS A 42 -9.71 -1.30 1.55
C LYS A 42 -8.66 -0.76 2.54
N THR A 43 -8.78 0.49 2.96
CA THR A 43 -7.87 1.09 3.94
C THR A 43 -8.09 0.47 5.32
N ALA A 44 -9.34 0.37 5.76
CA ALA A 44 -9.71 -0.31 7.00
C ALA A 44 -9.32 -1.80 6.96
N ASN A 45 -9.66 -2.49 5.88
CA ASN A 45 -9.33 -3.91 5.67
C ASN A 45 -7.80 -4.12 5.74
N GLY A 46 -7.03 -3.18 5.18
CA GLY A 46 -5.57 -3.17 5.30
C GLY A 46 -5.09 -3.04 6.73
N LEU A 47 -5.56 -2.03 7.45
CA LEU A 47 -5.15 -1.73 8.83
C LEU A 47 -5.43 -2.88 9.79
N VAL A 48 -6.58 -3.53 9.65
CA VAL A 48 -6.98 -4.70 10.46
C VAL A 48 -6.08 -5.91 10.20
N ARG A 49 -5.64 -6.10 8.95
CA ARG A 49 -4.69 -7.18 8.58
C ARG A 49 -3.27 -6.88 9.06
N HIS A 50 -2.87 -5.62 8.99
CA HIS A 50 -1.53 -5.20 9.35
C HIS A 50 -1.44 -3.69 9.60
N SER A 51 -0.81 -3.30 10.70
CA SER A 51 -0.49 -1.93 11.07
C SER A 51 0.78 -1.91 11.89
N GLU A 52 1.78 -1.15 11.47
CA GLU A 52 3.04 -0.93 12.21
C GLU A 52 2.97 0.35 13.06
N LYS A 53 2.13 1.31 12.66
CA LYS A 53 1.99 2.61 13.34
C LYS A 53 0.95 2.60 14.46
N TYR A 54 -0.17 1.92 14.23
CA TYR A 54 -1.34 2.02 15.10
C TYR A 54 -1.69 0.69 15.73
N GLU A 55 -2.04 0.73 17.02
CA GLU A 55 -2.76 -0.32 17.71
C GLU A 55 -4.26 -0.12 17.43
N VAL A 56 -4.78 -0.89 16.47
CA VAL A 56 -6.18 -0.79 16.05
C VAL A 56 -7.07 -1.47 17.08
N LEU A 57 -7.87 -0.68 17.81
CA LEU A 57 -8.71 -1.16 18.90
C LEU A 57 -10.10 -1.63 18.45
N SER A 58 -10.62 -1.07 17.38
CA SER A 58 -11.93 -1.44 16.81
C SER A 58 -12.14 -0.81 15.43
N VAL A 59 -13.07 -1.38 14.67
CA VAL A 59 -13.61 -0.79 13.43
C VAL A 59 -15.04 -0.32 13.68
N ILE A 60 -15.39 0.87 13.19
CA ILE A 60 -16.79 1.34 13.17
C ILE A 60 -17.43 0.90 11.85
N ASP A 61 -18.37 -0.03 11.94
CA ASP A 61 -19.30 -0.41 10.87
C ASP A 61 -20.56 -1.05 11.47
N SER A 62 -21.69 -0.32 11.43
CA SER A 62 -22.94 -0.78 12.03
C SER A 62 -23.54 -2.02 11.35
N THR A 63 -23.20 -2.28 10.08
CA THR A 63 -23.74 -3.41 9.33
C THR A 63 -23.18 -4.75 9.78
N HIS A 64 -22.02 -4.74 10.44
CA HIS A 64 -21.29 -5.91 10.93
C HIS A 64 -20.98 -5.85 12.43
N ALA A 65 -21.68 -5.00 13.18
CA ALA A 65 -21.45 -4.81 14.61
C ALA A 65 -21.55 -6.13 15.41
N GLY A 66 -20.61 -6.34 16.32
CA GLY A 66 -20.50 -7.53 17.17
C GLY A 66 -19.65 -8.66 16.58
N ALA A 67 -19.21 -8.55 15.33
CA ALA A 67 -18.24 -9.47 14.73
C ALA A 67 -16.80 -9.11 15.10
N ASP A 68 -15.89 -10.08 14.93
CA ASP A 68 -14.45 -9.87 14.93
C ASP A 68 -13.98 -9.57 13.50
N ALA A 69 -13.17 -8.54 13.34
CA ALA A 69 -12.78 -8.00 12.04
C ALA A 69 -11.89 -8.97 11.25
N GLY A 70 -10.96 -9.67 11.89
CA GLY A 70 -10.12 -10.69 11.24
C GLY A 70 -10.93 -11.93 10.89
N MET A 71 -11.85 -12.33 11.75
CA MET A 71 -12.77 -13.44 11.49
C MET A 71 -13.64 -13.14 10.27
N PHE A 72 -14.17 -11.92 10.18
CA PHE A 72 -14.98 -11.47 9.05
C PHE A 72 -14.20 -11.43 7.73
N LEU A 73 -12.98 -10.89 7.73
CA LEU A 73 -12.18 -10.74 6.50
C LEU A 73 -11.51 -12.03 6.03
N ASP A 74 -10.87 -12.76 6.95
CA ASP A 74 -9.85 -13.75 6.60
C ASP A 74 -10.07 -15.12 7.25
N GLY A 75 -11.20 -15.34 7.91
CA GLY A 75 -11.45 -16.65 8.52
C GLY A 75 -10.69 -16.87 9.85
N ARG A 76 -10.00 -15.85 10.38
CA ARG A 76 -9.15 -15.96 11.56
C ARG A 76 -9.29 -14.75 12.48
N ALA A 77 -9.68 -14.99 13.73
CA ALA A 77 -9.82 -13.93 14.72
C ALA A 77 -8.51 -13.15 14.95
N ASN A 78 -8.64 -11.84 15.11
CA ASN A 78 -7.55 -10.93 15.46
C ASN A 78 -7.86 -10.03 16.66
N ASP A 79 -8.97 -10.28 17.35
CA ASP A 79 -9.43 -9.59 18.55
C ASP A 79 -9.74 -8.11 18.34
N ILE A 80 -9.98 -7.69 17.09
CA ILE A 80 -10.42 -6.34 16.74
C ILE A 80 -11.93 -6.38 16.50
N PRO A 81 -12.76 -5.87 17.41
CA PRO A 81 -14.21 -5.88 17.24
C PRO A 81 -14.68 -4.86 16.21
N ILE A 82 -15.77 -5.21 15.52
CA ILE A 82 -16.57 -4.28 14.72
C ILE A 82 -17.71 -3.74 15.60
N LEU A 83 -17.86 -2.42 15.64
CA LEU A 83 -18.77 -1.72 16.54
C LEU A 83 -19.65 -0.74 15.76
N GLU A 84 -20.83 -0.44 16.32
CA GLU A 84 -21.87 0.33 15.63
C GLU A 84 -21.59 1.84 15.48
N GLY A 85 -20.64 2.39 16.24
CA GLY A 85 -20.41 3.82 16.24
C GLY A 85 -19.27 4.28 17.13
N LEU A 86 -18.93 5.56 17.02
CA LEU A 86 -17.84 6.15 17.80
C LEU A 86 -18.07 6.10 19.33
N PRO A 87 -19.28 6.37 19.87
CA PRO A 87 -19.51 6.26 21.31
C PRO A 87 -19.29 4.85 21.86
N THR A 88 -19.75 3.81 21.15
CA THR A 88 -19.57 2.41 21.57
C THR A 88 -18.12 1.97 21.43
N ALA A 89 -17.42 2.42 20.40
CA ALA A 89 -15.98 2.19 20.23
C ALA A 89 -15.14 2.78 21.37
N ILE A 90 -15.43 4.00 21.80
CA ILE A 90 -14.73 4.63 22.94
C ILE A 90 -15.06 3.92 24.25
N ALA A 91 -16.33 3.55 24.46
CA ALA A 91 -16.73 2.80 25.65
C ALA A 91 -16.03 1.44 25.73
N HIS A 92 -15.90 0.74 24.59
CA HIS A 92 -15.17 -0.52 24.48
C HIS A 92 -13.68 -0.35 24.78
N ALA A 93 -13.04 0.69 24.25
CA ALA A 93 -11.63 1.01 24.52
C ALA A 93 -11.36 1.39 25.99
N GLY A 94 -12.39 1.77 26.77
CA GLY A 94 -12.30 2.18 28.17
C GLY A 94 -11.72 3.59 28.39
N GLN A 95 -11.19 4.21 27.35
CA GLN A 95 -10.70 5.58 27.30
C GLN A 95 -10.81 6.11 25.87
N VAL A 96 -10.65 7.42 25.68
CA VAL A 96 -10.60 8.02 24.34
C VAL A 96 -9.29 7.60 23.67
N PRO A 97 -9.32 6.93 22.50
CA PRO A 97 -8.10 6.56 21.78
C PRO A 97 -7.38 7.78 21.21
N ASP A 98 -6.12 7.59 20.81
CA ASP A 98 -5.29 8.67 20.29
C ASP A 98 -5.75 9.12 18.89
N TYR A 99 -6.16 8.16 18.04
CA TYR A 99 -6.47 8.41 16.62
C TYR A 99 -7.88 7.95 16.22
N LEU A 100 -8.51 8.73 15.35
CA LEU A 100 -9.63 8.32 14.52
C LEU A 100 -9.19 8.33 13.05
N ILE A 101 -9.17 7.15 12.43
CA ILE A 101 -8.69 6.97 11.06
C ILE A 101 -9.89 6.85 10.12
N CYS A 102 -9.92 7.66 9.07
CA CYS A 102 -10.87 7.51 7.97
C CYS A 102 -10.46 6.30 7.12
N GLY A 103 -11.13 5.17 7.33
CA GLY A 103 -10.86 3.89 6.67
C GLY A 103 -11.61 3.66 5.36
N VAL A 104 -12.50 4.60 4.99
CA VAL A 104 -13.25 4.60 3.72
C VAL A 104 -12.50 5.37 2.64
N ALA A 105 -12.62 4.91 1.40
CA ALA A 105 -12.02 5.53 0.22
C ALA A 105 -12.97 5.45 -0.98
N PRO A 106 -14.09 6.21 -0.97
CA PRO A 106 -15.05 6.21 -2.06
C PRO A 106 -14.42 6.67 -3.38
N ALA A 107 -14.99 6.25 -4.49
CA ALA A 107 -14.47 6.54 -5.83
C ALA A 107 -14.40 8.04 -6.18
N ASP A 108 -15.33 8.86 -5.67
CA ASP A 108 -15.30 10.31 -5.83
C ASP A 108 -14.30 11.00 -4.90
N GLY A 109 -13.81 10.28 -3.88
CA GLY A 109 -12.83 10.73 -2.90
C GLY A 109 -13.33 11.83 -1.94
N LEU A 110 -14.64 12.06 -1.88
CA LEU A 110 -15.27 13.13 -1.10
C LEU A 110 -15.77 12.64 0.27
N LEU A 111 -15.83 13.57 1.22
CA LEU A 111 -16.35 13.34 2.55
C LEU A 111 -17.88 13.49 2.58
N SER A 112 -18.59 12.48 3.06
CA SER A 112 -20.05 12.56 3.27
C SER A 112 -20.40 13.40 4.51
N ALA A 113 -21.65 13.87 4.60
CA ALA A 113 -22.12 14.62 5.77
C ALA A 113 -22.08 13.80 7.07
N ASP A 114 -22.37 12.50 6.98
CA ASP A 114 -22.33 11.59 8.13
C ASP A 114 -20.89 11.34 8.57
N GLN A 115 -19.99 11.10 7.61
CA GLN A 115 -18.55 10.97 7.87
C GLN A 115 -17.99 12.22 8.55
N ARG A 116 -18.34 13.40 8.02
CA ARG A 116 -17.95 14.69 8.60
C ARG A 116 -18.37 14.80 10.06
N THR A 117 -19.61 14.44 10.36
CA THR A 117 -20.15 14.50 11.73
C THR A 117 -19.33 13.62 12.68
N VAL A 118 -19.00 12.40 12.26
CA VAL A 118 -18.21 11.47 13.09
C VAL A 118 -16.77 11.95 13.29
N LEU A 119 -16.11 12.46 12.24
CA LEU A 119 -14.75 12.97 12.35
C LEU A 119 -14.66 14.22 13.26
N LEU A 120 -15.63 15.13 13.17
CA LEU A 120 -15.70 16.30 14.06
C LEU A 120 -16.01 15.89 15.51
N ASP A 121 -16.87 14.89 15.76
CA ASP A 121 -17.06 14.32 17.11
C ASP A 121 -15.77 13.68 17.63
N GLY A 122 -14.98 13.04 16.76
CA GLY A 122 -13.65 12.55 17.07
C GLY A 122 -12.73 13.65 17.60
N ILE A 123 -12.61 14.74 16.84
CA ILE A 123 -11.82 15.92 17.21
C ILE A 123 -12.29 16.50 18.55
N ALA A 124 -13.61 16.69 18.71
CA ALA A 124 -14.19 17.26 19.93
C ALA A 124 -13.88 16.45 21.20
N ARG A 125 -13.59 15.15 21.05
CA ARG A 125 -13.20 14.25 22.15
C ARG A 125 -11.69 14.19 22.38
N GLY A 126 -10.88 14.82 21.53
CA GLY A 126 -9.43 14.85 21.64
C GLY A 126 -8.69 13.81 20.78
N MET A 127 -9.35 13.19 19.79
CA MET A 127 -8.67 12.29 18.84
C MET A 127 -7.96 13.08 17.73
N HIS A 128 -6.74 12.68 17.42
CA HIS A 128 -6.06 13.06 16.19
C HIS A 128 -6.74 12.39 14.97
N ILE A 129 -6.84 13.09 13.85
CA ILE A 129 -7.50 12.55 12.64
C ILE A 129 -6.46 12.12 11.62
N ILE A 130 -6.62 10.92 11.08
CA ILE A 130 -5.89 10.44 9.91
C ILE A 130 -6.87 10.38 8.74
N ASN A 131 -6.70 11.30 7.79
CA ASN A 131 -7.54 11.38 6.61
C ASN A 131 -6.83 10.76 5.39
N GLY A 132 -7.45 9.73 4.84
CA GLY A 132 -7.02 9.10 3.61
C GLY A 132 -7.62 9.69 2.35
N LEU A 133 -8.69 10.51 2.43
CA LEU A 133 -9.48 10.96 1.28
C LEU A 133 -8.72 11.90 0.33
N HIS A 134 -9.28 12.12 -0.87
CA HIS A 134 -8.77 13.15 -1.80
C HIS A 134 -9.19 14.55 -1.37
N GLU A 135 -10.32 14.68 -0.68
CA GLU A 135 -10.68 15.91 0.01
C GLU A 135 -9.79 16.11 1.24
N PHE A 136 -9.07 17.24 1.28
CA PHE A 136 -8.18 17.56 2.39
C PHE A 136 -8.93 18.29 3.50
N LEU A 137 -8.97 17.69 4.69
CA LEU A 137 -9.66 18.27 5.84
C LEU A 137 -8.93 19.51 6.36
N THR A 138 -7.62 19.63 6.11
CA THR A 138 -6.86 20.84 6.47
C THR A 138 -7.12 22.05 5.55
N ASP A 139 -7.85 21.90 4.44
CA ASP A 139 -8.34 23.04 3.65
C ASP A 139 -9.74 23.51 4.11
N ASP A 140 -10.40 22.76 4.99
CA ASP A 140 -11.73 23.06 5.51
C ASP A 140 -11.67 23.87 6.82
N ALA A 141 -12.28 25.05 6.80
CA ALA A 141 -12.22 26.00 7.92
C ALA A 141 -12.83 25.46 9.22
N GLU A 142 -13.86 24.61 9.16
CA GLU A 142 -14.49 24.02 10.34
C GLU A 142 -13.56 22.99 10.98
N PHE A 143 -12.97 22.10 10.18
CA PHE A 143 -12.02 21.11 10.65
C PHE A 143 -10.77 21.75 11.25
N VAL A 144 -10.21 22.78 10.61
CA VAL A 144 -9.06 23.52 11.12
C VAL A 144 -9.38 24.19 12.47
N ALA A 145 -10.53 24.86 12.57
CA ALA A 145 -10.96 25.50 13.81
C ALA A 145 -11.18 24.48 14.94
N ALA A 146 -11.86 23.37 14.64
CA ALA A 146 -12.10 22.29 15.61
C ALA A 146 -10.79 21.69 16.12
N ALA A 147 -9.84 21.39 15.22
CA ALA A 147 -8.56 20.81 15.58
C ALA A 147 -7.72 21.75 16.49
N LEU A 148 -7.69 23.05 16.18
CA LEU A 148 -7.01 24.05 17.00
C LEU A 148 -7.62 24.18 18.40
N LEU A 149 -8.95 24.18 18.49
CA LEU A 149 -9.67 24.27 19.78
C LEU A 149 -9.43 23.03 20.65
N ALA A 150 -9.42 21.84 20.06
CA ALA A 150 -9.20 20.58 20.74
C ALA A 150 -7.71 20.24 20.95
N GLN A 151 -6.78 21.03 20.40
CA GLN A 151 -5.33 20.80 20.42
C GLN A 151 -4.92 19.45 19.81
N VAL A 152 -5.63 19.02 18.77
CA VAL A 152 -5.34 17.80 18.01
C VAL A 152 -4.78 18.13 16.63
N THR A 153 -4.28 17.11 15.94
CA THR A 153 -3.76 17.24 14.57
C THR A 153 -4.64 16.51 13.58
N ILE A 154 -4.72 17.05 12.36
CA ILE A 154 -5.31 16.39 11.21
C ILE A 154 -4.18 16.06 10.24
N THR A 155 -4.05 14.80 9.86
CA THR A 155 -3.04 14.32 8.91
C THR A 155 -3.73 13.90 7.61
N ASP A 156 -3.65 14.75 6.60
CA ASP A 156 -4.08 14.43 5.23
C ASP A 156 -2.98 13.63 4.53
N ILE A 157 -3.12 12.30 4.48
CA ILE A 157 -2.09 11.38 3.99
C ILE A 157 -1.74 11.62 2.52
N ARG A 158 -2.74 12.03 1.73
CA ARG A 158 -2.59 12.32 0.31
C ARG A 158 -2.04 13.71 0.03
N ARG A 159 -1.93 14.59 1.02
CA ARG A 159 -1.45 15.96 0.78
C ARG A 159 0.01 15.90 0.33
N PRO A 160 0.34 16.35 -0.90
CA PRO A 160 1.71 16.41 -1.35
C PRO A 160 2.54 17.35 -0.48
N LYS A 161 3.85 17.11 -0.40
CA LYS A 161 4.79 18.10 0.11
C LYS A 161 4.75 19.37 -0.75
N ASP A 162 5.30 20.46 -0.21
CA ASP A 162 5.51 21.68 -0.98
C ASP A 162 6.28 21.37 -2.28
N LYS A 163 5.94 22.04 -3.38
CA LYS A 163 6.55 21.78 -4.70
C LYS A 163 8.08 21.84 -4.71
N LYS A 164 8.67 22.66 -3.85
CA LYS A 164 10.13 22.81 -3.69
C LYS A 164 10.81 21.56 -3.11
N ASP A 165 10.03 20.74 -2.40
CA ASP A 165 10.47 19.52 -1.72
C ASP A 165 10.06 18.25 -2.50
N LEU A 166 9.45 18.43 -3.69
CA LEU A 166 9.15 17.35 -4.63
C LEU A 166 10.31 17.13 -5.61
N HIS A 167 10.51 15.89 -6.01
CA HIS A 167 11.63 15.44 -6.81
C HIS A 167 11.21 15.22 -8.26
N LEU A 168 11.98 15.79 -9.18
CA LEU A 168 11.93 15.42 -10.59
C LEU A 168 12.73 14.13 -10.79
N PHE A 169 12.38 13.38 -11.83
CA PHE A 169 13.20 12.23 -12.23
C PHE A 169 14.61 12.71 -12.61
N SER A 170 15.60 12.14 -11.94
CA SER A 170 16.99 12.59 -11.94
C SER A 170 17.95 11.58 -12.58
N GLY A 171 17.56 10.31 -12.67
CA GLY A 171 18.39 9.22 -13.13
C GLY A 171 19.19 8.52 -12.03
N ARG A 172 19.03 8.93 -10.75
CA ARG A 172 19.63 8.22 -9.60
C ARG A 172 19.19 6.75 -9.51
N ILE A 173 18.05 6.40 -10.11
CA ILE A 173 17.62 5.01 -10.20
C ILE A 173 18.65 4.09 -10.87
N PHE A 174 19.53 4.63 -11.73
CA PHE A 174 20.56 3.85 -12.43
C PHE A 174 21.70 3.39 -11.51
N ASP A 175 21.85 4.01 -10.34
CA ASP A 175 22.83 3.61 -9.33
C ASP A 175 22.30 2.50 -8.39
N VAL A 176 21.00 2.18 -8.46
CA VAL A 176 20.38 1.12 -7.66
C VAL A 176 20.74 -0.26 -8.25
N THR A 177 21.59 -0.99 -7.55
CA THR A 177 22.17 -2.25 -8.05
C THR A 177 21.33 -3.49 -7.78
N CYS A 178 20.49 -3.46 -6.74
CA CYS A 178 19.57 -4.57 -6.44
C CYS A 178 18.41 -4.62 -7.45
N PRO A 179 17.89 -5.81 -7.77
CA PRO A 179 16.68 -5.93 -8.59
C PRO A 179 15.50 -5.23 -7.92
N ARG A 180 14.68 -4.60 -8.78
CA ARG A 180 13.41 -3.99 -8.38
C ARG A 180 12.30 -4.76 -9.07
N ILE A 181 11.31 -5.23 -8.30
CA ILE A 181 10.18 -6.00 -8.80
C ILE A 181 8.90 -5.22 -8.54
N ALA A 182 8.17 -4.86 -9.58
CA ALA A 182 6.89 -4.18 -9.44
C ALA A 182 5.72 -5.17 -9.46
N ILE A 183 4.76 -5.03 -8.54
CA ILE A 183 3.54 -5.83 -8.54
C ILE A 183 2.44 -5.04 -9.25
N LEU A 184 2.35 -5.20 -10.58
CA LEU A 184 1.32 -4.55 -11.40
C LEU A 184 0.08 -5.43 -11.52
N GLY A 185 -0.90 -5.09 -12.35
CA GLY A 185 -2.10 -5.91 -12.48
C GLY A 185 -3.07 -5.43 -13.53
N THR A 186 -4.13 -6.21 -13.75
CA THR A 186 -5.14 -5.97 -14.80
C THR A 186 -6.22 -4.95 -14.43
N ASP A 187 -6.30 -4.55 -13.16
CA ASP A 187 -7.29 -3.59 -12.64
C ASP A 187 -6.82 -2.95 -11.32
N GLY A 188 -7.53 -1.93 -10.84
CA GLY A 188 -7.48 -1.43 -9.46
C GLY A 188 -8.08 -2.41 -8.43
N ALA A 189 -7.68 -2.28 -7.17
CA ALA A 189 -8.29 -3.02 -6.05
C ALA A 189 -8.41 -4.56 -6.21
N ILE A 190 -7.43 -5.21 -6.87
CA ILE A 190 -7.39 -6.67 -7.08
C ILE A 190 -6.32 -7.39 -6.24
N GLY A 191 -5.71 -6.73 -5.26
CA GLY A 191 -4.76 -7.38 -4.34
C GLY A 191 -3.27 -7.12 -4.59
N LYS A 192 -2.88 -6.21 -5.50
CA LYS A 192 -1.46 -5.88 -5.77
C LYS A 192 -0.64 -5.59 -4.51
N ARG A 193 -1.16 -4.73 -3.63
CA ARG A 193 -0.52 -4.43 -2.34
C ARG A 193 -0.40 -5.66 -1.45
N THR A 194 -1.49 -6.44 -1.34
CA THR A 194 -1.51 -7.68 -0.55
C THR A 194 -0.40 -8.63 -1.02
N THR A 195 -0.30 -8.86 -2.32
CA THR A 195 0.77 -9.66 -2.93
C THR A 195 2.15 -9.08 -2.64
N ALA A 196 2.34 -7.77 -2.77
CA ALA A 196 3.62 -7.12 -2.46
C ALA A 196 4.04 -7.34 -0.99
N THR A 197 3.14 -7.14 -0.04
CA THR A 197 3.40 -7.34 1.39
C THR A 197 3.71 -8.81 1.71
N ILE A 198 2.94 -9.74 1.16
CA ILE A 198 3.14 -11.18 1.36
C ILE A 198 4.48 -11.62 0.77
N LEU A 199 4.83 -11.16 -0.43
CA LEU A 199 6.09 -11.50 -1.07
C LEU A 199 7.29 -10.97 -0.28
N VAL A 200 7.26 -9.71 0.17
CA VAL A 200 8.31 -9.13 1.02
C VAL A 200 8.51 -9.96 2.29
N ARG A 201 7.42 -10.34 2.95
CA ARG A 201 7.48 -11.20 4.14
C ARG A 201 8.09 -12.57 3.82
N ALA A 202 7.62 -13.23 2.75
CA ALA A 202 8.09 -14.55 2.36
C ALA A 202 9.57 -14.58 1.98
N LEU A 203 10.06 -13.55 1.27
CA LEU A 203 11.47 -13.39 0.92
C LEU A 203 12.34 -13.19 2.18
N ASN A 204 11.91 -12.31 3.09
CA ASN A 204 12.63 -12.07 4.34
C ASN A 204 12.66 -13.33 5.25
N GLU A 205 11.58 -14.10 5.31
CA GLU A 205 11.53 -15.40 6.00
C GLU A 205 12.52 -16.42 5.42
N GLN A 206 12.91 -16.28 4.14
CA GLN A 206 13.95 -17.07 3.48
C GLN A 206 15.35 -16.46 3.57
N GLY A 207 15.51 -15.37 4.33
CA GLY A 207 16.79 -14.67 4.51
C GLY A 207 17.22 -13.82 3.32
N ILE A 208 16.30 -13.46 2.42
CA ILE A 208 16.51 -12.51 1.32
C ILE A 208 16.00 -11.16 1.79
N HIS A 209 16.89 -10.18 1.95
CA HIS A 209 16.52 -8.87 2.48
C HIS A 209 15.67 -8.09 1.47
N ALA A 210 14.35 -8.14 1.65
CA ALA A 210 13.37 -7.53 0.78
C ALA A 210 12.75 -6.29 1.44
N VAL A 211 12.72 -5.18 0.71
CA VAL A 211 12.13 -3.91 1.18
C VAL A 211 10.92 -3.53 0.32
N LEU A 212 9.84 -3.10 0.96
CA LEU A 212 8.63 -2.60 0.29
C LEU A 212 8.73 -1.09 0.05
N VAL A 213 8.46 -0.67 -1.19
CA VAL A 213 8.19 0.73 -1.54
C VAL A 213 6.71 0.87 -1.88
N GLY A 214 5.99 1.59 -1.01
CA GLY A 214 4.57 1.88 -1.19
C GLY A 214 4.30 2.99 -2.21
N THR A 215 3.18 2.87 -2.92
CA THR A 215 2.79 3.85 -3.95
C THR A 215 1.37 4.39 -3.77
N GLY A 216 0.70 3.97 -2.70
CA GLY A 216 -0.61 4.46 -2.30
C GLY A 216 -0.66 4.89 -0.84
N GLN A 217 -1.75 5.58 -0.49
CA GLN A 217 -2.00 6.06 0.88
C GLN A 217 -2.02 4.95 1.93
N THR A 218 -2.54 3.76 1.62
CA THR A 218 -2.73 2.72 2.63
C THR A 218 -1.42 2.23 3.21
N THR A 219 -0.38 2.09 2.38
CA THR A 219 0.97 1.72 2.85
C THR A 219 1.55 2.80 3.77
N ILE A 220 1.34 4.08 3.45
CA ILE A 220 1.78 5.22 4.29
C ILE A 220 1.05 5.21 5.64
N ILE A 221 -0.27 4.96 5.62
CA ILE A 221 -1.10 4.86 6.82
C ILE A 221 -0.64 3.70 7.69
N GLN A 222 -0.40 2.52 7.10
CA GLN A 222 0.02 1.33 7.85
C GLN A 222 1.39 1.47 8.50
N GLY A 223 2.24 2.37 8.00
CA GLY A 223 3.56 2.60 8.59
C GLY A 223 4.73 2.45 7.67
N GLY A 224 4.49 2.11 6.40
CA GLY A 224 5.53 1.92 5.39
C GLY A 224 6.55 3.07 5.41
N ARG A 225 7.82 2.71 5.59
CA ARG A 225 8.93 3.65 5.70
C ARG A 225 9.18 4.40 4.39
N TYR A 226 9.04 3.70 3.27
CA TYR A 226 9.16 4.26 1.92
C TYR A 226 7.78 4.23 1.27
N GLY A 227 7.31 5.40 0.85
CA GLY A 227 5.94 5.56 0.43
C GLY A 227 5.68 6.90 -0.23
N VAL A 228 4.84 6.88 -1.26
CA VAL A 228 4.31 8.10 -1.88
C VAL A 228 2.86 7.87 -2.31
N ALA A 229 1.96 8.81 -2.01
CA ALA A 229 0.57 8.75 -2.48
C ALA A 229 0.50 9.29 -3.92
N LEU A 230 0.78 8.44 -4.91
CA LEU A 230 0.93 8.88 -6.31
C LEU A 230 -0.35 9.45 -6.91
N ASP A 231 -1.51 8.96 -6.48
CA ASP A 231 -2.82 9.38 -6.99
C ASP A 231 -3.19 10.83 -6.68
N ALA A 232 -2.46 11.47 -5.77
CA ALA A 232 -2.63 12.87 -5.38
C ALA A 232 -1.50 13.79 -5.87
N LEU A 233 -0.50 13.24 -6.58
CA LEU A 233 0.63 14.02 -7.08
C LEU A 233 0.36 14.67 -8.43
N VAL A 234 1.00 15.82 -8.64
CA VAL A 234 1.05 16.47 -9.95
C VAL A 234 1.90 15.62 -10.89
N PRO A 235 1.44 15.30 -12.12
CA PRO A 235 2.09 14.34 -13.03
C PRO A 235 3.59 14.56 -13.28
N GLN A 236 4.05 15.82 -13.24
CA GLN A 236 5.46 16.18 -13.44
C GLN A 236 6.40 15.53 -12.41
N PHE A 237 5.92 15.24 -11.20
CA PHE A 237 6.74 14.72 -10.10
C PHE A 237 6.54 13.22 -9.86
N CYS A 238 5.51 12.59 -10.44
CA CYS A 238 5.13 11.22 -10.10
C CYS A 238 6.28 10.22 -10.27
N SER A 239 6.97 10.20 -11.42
CA SER A 239 8.10 9.28 -11.61
C SER A 239 9.32 9.65 -10.78
N GLY A 240 9.55 10.93 -10.50
CA GLY A 240 10.66 11.40 -9.67
C GLY A 240 10.48 11.04 -8.20
N GLU A 241 9.25 11.10 -7.68
CA GLU A 241 8.96 10.65 -6.33
C GLU A 241 9.05 9.12 -6.18
N VAL A 242 8.61 8.34 -7.17
CA VAL A 242 8.85 6.88 -7.15
C VAL A 242 10.35 6.58 -7.16
N GLU A 243 11.13 7.22 -8.05
CA GLU A 243 12.59 7.08 -8.06
C GLU A 243 13.17 7.42 -6.69
N ASN A 244 12.77 8.55 -6.10
CA ASN A 244 13.28 9.00 -4.82
C ASN A 244 13.00 7.99 -3.69
N GLN A 245 11.81 7.39 -3.64
CA GLN A 245 11.50 6.38 -2.62
C GLN A 245 12.32 5.09 -2.81
N VAL A 246 12.52 4.65 -4.05
CA VAL A 246 13.33 3.46 -4.35
C VAL A 246 14.80 3.70 -4.01
N VAL A 247 15.34 4.86 -4.37
CA VAL A 247 16.73 5.22 -4.05
C VAL A 247 16.91 5.36 -2.53
N ALA A 248 15.94 5.96 -1.83
CA ALA A 248 15.97 6.06 -0.36
C ALA A 248 15.95 4.67 0.31
N ALA A 249 15.15 3.73 -0.20
CA ALA A 249 15.14 2.35 0.28
C ALA A 249 16.50 1.67 0.06
N PHE A 250 17.09 1.86 -1.12
CA PHE A 250 18.40 1.30 -1.45
C PHE A 250 19.52 1.83 -0.55
N GLU A 251 19.64 3.16 -0.43
CA GLU A 251 20.70 3.81 0.36
C GLU A 251 20.50 3.64 1.87
N GLY A 252 19.25 3.54 2.33
CA GLY A 252 18.92 3.45 3.74
C GLY A 252 19.00 2.05 4.33
N GLU A 253 18.86 1.01 3.51
CA GLU A 253 18.73 -0.38 3.99
C GLU A 253 19.61 -1.41 3.28
N ASP A 254 20.25 -1.08 2.15
CA ASP A 254 21.08 -2.03 1.38
C ASP A 254 20.34 -3.38 1.11
N PRO A 255 19.15 -3.36 0.48
CA PRO A 255 18.35 -4.55 0.26
C PRO A 255 18.91 -5.45 -0.84
N ASP A 256 18.64 -6.75 -0.72
CA ASP A 256 18.87 -7.72 -1.79
C ASP A 256 17.87 -7.50 -2.94
N VAL A 257 16.64 -7.05 -2.63
CA VAL A 257 15.58 -6.79 -3.61
C VAL A 257 14.60 -5.75 -3.10
N ILE A 258 14.11 -4.88 -4.00
CA ILE A 258 13.05 -3.92 -3.69
C ILE A 258 11.76 -4.37 -4.37
N ILE A 259 10.68 -4.51 -3.59
CA ILE A 259 9.34 -4.77 -4.09
C ILE A 259 8.57 -3.45 -4.15
N VAL A 260 8.05 -3.11 -5.32
CA VAL A 260 7.31 -1.87 -5.54
C VAL A 260 5.82 -2.19 -5.66
N GLU A 261 5.02 -1.63 -4.76
CA GLU A 261 3.57 -1.73 -4.80
C GLU A 261 3.03 -1.12 -6.10
N GLY A 262 2.20 -1.83 -6.87
CA GLY A 262 1.54 -1.27 -8.04
C GLY A 262 0.21 -0.58 -7.73
N GLN A 263 -0.16 0.37 -8.60
CA GLN A 263 -1.41 1.14 -8.52
C GLN A 263 -2.08 1.23 -9.89
N GLY A 264 -3.42 1.07 -9.91
CA GLY A 264 -4.20 0.97 -11.16
C GLY A 264 -3.81 -0.24 -12.01
N ALA A 265 -3.97 -0.11 -13.32
CA ALA A 265 -3.46 -1.01 -14.35
C ALA A 265 -2.98 -0.16 -15.53
N LEU A 266 -2.05 -0.65 -16.34
CA LEU A 266 -1.47 0.12 -17.44
C LEU A 266 -2.46 0.26 -18.61
N SER A 267 -3.32 -0.73 -18.81
CA SER A 267 -4.42 -0.68 -19.80
C SER A 267 -5.66 0.08 -19.31
N HIS A 268 -5.72 0.46 -18.03
CA HIS A 268 -6.91 1.07 -17.46
C HIS A 268 -7.15 2.46 -18.07
N PRO A 269 -8.35 2.76 -18.62
CA PRO A 269 -8.58 4.02 -19.33
C PRO A 269 -8.55 5.26 -18.42
N ALA A 270 -8.87 5.11 -17.13
CA ALA A 270 -8.90 6.21 -16.17
C ALA A 270 -7.61 6.36 -15.33
N TYR A 271 -6.71 5.37 -15.30
CA TYR A 271 -5.58 5.36 -14.38
C TYR A 271 -4.26 5.33 -15.14
N ILE A 272 -3.33 6.20 -14.76
CA ILE A 272 -1.99 6.28 -15.38
C ILE A 272 -0.86 5.93 -14.41
N THR A 273 -1.19 5.65 -13.14
CA THR A 273 -0.23 5.48 -12.06
C THR A 273 0.77 4.34 -12.31
N SER A 274 0.33 3.23 -12.92
CA SER A 274 1.22 2.12 -13.31
C SER A 274 2.34 2.57 -14.26
N ALA A 275 2.07 3.52 -15.17
CA ALA A 275 3.09 4.07 -16.06
C ALA A 275 4.14 4.89 -15.30
N HIS A 276 3.73 5.68 -14.31
CA HIS A 276 4.65 6.42 -13.45
C HIS A 276 5.51 5.50 -12.59
N ILE A 277 4.93 4.39 -12.09
CA ILE A 277 5.66 3.36 -11.35
C ILE A 277 6.73 2.74 -12.25
N LEU A 278 6.36 2.25 -13.43
CA LEU A 278 7.33 1.68 -14.39
C LEU A 278 8.46 2.66 -14.72
N ARG A 279 8.14 3.94 -14.94
CA ARG A 279 9.15 4.96 -15.27
C ARG A 279 10.07 5.28 -14.10
N GLY A 280 9.51 5.45 -12.89
CA GLY A 280 10.26 5.85 -11.72
C GLY A 280 11.06 4.73 -11.08
N SER A 281 10.52 3.51 -11.05
CA SER A 281 11.20 2.37 -10.42
C SER A 281 12.10 1.58 -11.36
N GLN A 282 11.95 1.70 -12.69
CA GLN A 282 12.73 0.94 -13.68
C GLN A 282 12.90 -0.54 -13.25
N PRO A 283 11.78 -1.26 -13.07
CA PRO A 283 11.83 -2.60 -12.49
C PRO A 283 12.54 -3.56 -13.44
N ALA A 284 13.32 -4.48 -12.88
CA ALA A 284 13.92 -5.57 -13.64
C ALA A 284 12.91 -6.70 -13.90
N GLY A 285 11.88 -6.81 -13.06
CA GLY A 285 10.82 -7.80 -13.17
C GLY A 285 9.46 -7.24 -12.76
N VAL A 286 8.40 -7.79 -13.32
CA VAL A 286 7.01 -7.45 -12.97
C VAL A 286 6.25 -8.73 -12.64
N ILE A 287 5.49 -8.72 -11.55
CA ILE A 287 4.47 -9.74 -11.28
C ILE A 287 3.11 -9.10 -11.57
N VAL A 288 2.28 -9.77 -12.37
CA VAL A 288 0.95 -9.24 -12.75
C VAL A 288 -0.12 -9.89 -11.89
N GLN A 289 -0.79 -9.09 -11.06
CA GLN A 289 -2.00 -9.50 -10.37
C GLN A 289 -3.19 -9.51 -11.33
N HIS A 290 -3.95 -10.60 -11.39
CA HIS A 290 -5.12 -10.76 -12.23
C HIS A 290 -6.34 -11.22 -11.44
N ALA A 291 -7.53 -10.74 -11.78
CA ALA A 291 -8.79 -11.12 -11.16
C ALA A 291 -9.74 -11.76 -12.19
N PRO A 292 -9.58 -13.07 -12.49
CA PRO A 292 -10.37 -13.74 -13.53
C PRO A 292 -11.87 -13.85 -13.18
N GLY A 293 -12.23 -13.72 -11.90
CA GLY A 293 -13.62 -13.66 -11.45
C GLY A 293 -14.35 -12.35 -11.81
N ARG A 294 -13.65 -11.32 -12.29
CA ARG A 294 -14.24 -10.03 -12.69
C ARG A 294 -14.48 -9.97 -14.19
N ALA A 295 -15.72 -9.71 -14.60
CA ALA A 295 -16.08 -9.52 -16.01
C ALA A 295 -15.74 -8.10 -16.52
N VAL A 296 -15.76 -7.11 -15.63
CA VAL A 296 -15.55 -5.69 -15.91
C VAL A 296 -14.60 -5.09 -14.88
N LEU A 297 -14.00 -3.94 -15.22
CA LEU A 297 -13.15 -3.20 -14.29
C LEU A 297 -13.98 -2.67 -13.11
N GLY A 298 -13.39 -2.68 -11.91
CA GLY A 298 -14.03 -2.15 -10.70
C GLY A 298 -14.39 -0.68 -10.88
N ASP A 299 -15.57 -0.26 -10.46
CA ASP A 299 -16.13 1.10 -10.66
C ASP A 299 -16.34 1.53 -12.13
N PHE A 300 -15.98 0.71 -13.11
CA PHE A 300 -16.12 0.98 -14.55
C PHE A 300 -16.89 -0.13 -15.25
N PRO A 301 -18.21 -0.29 -14.99
CA PRO A 301 -19.03 -1.39 -15.52
C PRO A 301 -19.17 -1.40 -17.06
N MET A 302 -18.76 -0.30 -17.72
CA MET A 302 -18.75 -0.18 -19.18
C MET A 302 -17.47 -0.72 -19.83
N VAL A 303 -16.45 -1.13 -19.05
CA VAL A 303 -15.14 -1.57 -19.56
C VAL A 303 -14.90 -3.01 -19.14
N ALA A 304 -14.69 -3.90 -20.11
CA ALA A 304 -14.38 -5.30 -19.86
C ALA A 304 -13.00 -5.45 -19.20
N MET A 305 -12.86 -6.47 -18.35
CA MET A 305 -11.56 -6.86 -17.79
C MET A 305 -10.60 -7.25 -18.94
N PRO A 306 -9.40 -6.67 -19.04
CA PRO A 306 -8.41 -7.10 -20.01
C PRO A 306 -7.93 -8.52 -19.71
N THR A 307 -7.49 -9.24 -20.74
CA THR A 307 -6.81 -10.52 -20.52
C THR A 307 -5.45 -10.28 -19.88
N VAL A 308 -4.98 -11.23 -19.06
CA VAL A 308 -3.65 -11.12 -18.47
C VAL A 308 -2.55 -11.02 -19.54
N THR A 309 -2.69 -11.76 -20.64
CA THR A 309 -1.73 -11.74 -21.76
C THR A 309 -1.64 -10.37 -22.44
N SER A 310 -2.76 -9.65 -22.59
CA SER A 310 -2.73 -8.30 -23.19
C SER A 310 -2.06 -7.29 -22.26
N GLU A 311 -2.30 -7.38 -20.96
CA GLU A 311 -1.64 -6.53 -19.95
C GLU A 311 -0.13 -6.81 -19.90
N ILE A 312 0.28 -8.08 -19.90
CA ILE A 312 1.70 -8.49 -19.97
C ILE A 312 2.37 -7.88 -21.20
N THR A 313 1.75 -8.04 -22.37
CA THR A 313 2.27 -7.52 -23.64
C THR A 313 2.44 -6.00 -23.58
N LEU A 314 1.45 -5.30 -23.01
CA LEU A 314 1.49 -3.84 -22.87
C LEU A 314 2.60 -3.38 -21.93
N ILE A 315 2.80 -4.06 -20.79
CA ILE A 315 3.85 -3.74 -19.82
C ILE A 315 5.24 -3.87 -20.45
N GLU A 316 5.52 -5.00 -21.11
CA GLU A 316 6.83 -5.25 -21.75
C GLU A 316 7.07 -4.37 -22.98
N ALA A 317 6.00 -3.91 -23.65
CA ALA A 317 6.12 -2.94 -24.74
C ALA A 317 6.39 -1.51 -24.24
N PHE A 318 5.91 -1.17 -23.04
CA PHE A 318 5.99 0.19 -22.50
C PHE A 318 7.35 0.49 -21.84
N ALA A 319 7.95 -0.50 -21.18
CA ALA A 319 9.20 -0.39 -20.44
C ALA A 319 10.11 -1.58 -20.70
N ASP A 320 11.44 -1.37 -20.57
CA ASP A 320 12.44 -2.43 -20.67
C ASP A 320 12.43 -3.27 -19.38
N THR A 321 11.44 -4.17 -19.29
CA THR A 321 11.21 -5.07 -18.15
C THR A 321 10.64 -6.39 -18.66
N LYS A 322 10.66 -7.42 -17.81
CA LYS A 322 10.00 -8.69 -18.05
C LYS A 322 8.94 -9.01 -17.03
N VAL A 323 7.83 -9.59 -17.47
CA VAL A 323 6.87 -10.20 -16.54
C VAL A 323 7.42 -11.57 -16.15
N ILE A 324 7.56 -11.79 -14.85
CA ILE A 324 8.20 -12.98 -14.27
C ILE A 324 7.19 -14.00 -13.72
N GLY A 325 5.93 -13.61 -13.61
CA GLY A 325 4.84 -14.47 -13.15
C GLY A 325 3.53 -13.72 -12.95
N VAL A 326 2.49 -14.49 -12.67
CA VAL A 326 1.12 -13.99 -12.50
C VAL A 326 0.60 -14.40 -11.12
N THR A 327 -0.08 -13.48 -10.45
CA THR A 327 -0.75 -13.78 -9.18
C THR A 327 -2.26 -13.62 -9.32
N VAL A 328 -3.04 -14.55 -8.78
CA VAL A 328 -4.49 -14.62 -8.99
C VAL A 328 -5.23 -14.09 -7.77
N ASN A 329 -6.20 -13.20 -8.00
CA ASN A 329 -7.25 -12.88 -7.05
C ASN A 329 -8.36 -13.93 -7.22
N HIS A 330 -8.61 -14.72 -6.17
CA HIS A 330 -9.57 -15.80 -6.16
C HIS A 330 -11.02 -15.37 -5.85
N GLU A 331 -11.28 -14.08 -5.62
CA GLU A 331 -12.63 -13.58 -5.39
C GLU A 331 -13.57 -14.02 -6.52
N ASN A 332 -14.79 -14.42 -6.14
CA ASN A 332 -15.81 -14.95 -7.04
C ASN A 332 -15.44 -16.27 -7.77
N LEU A 333 -14.39 -16.97 -7.32
CA LEU A 333 -14.01 -18.29 -7.80
C LEU A 333 -14.22 -19.36 -6.72
N THR A 334 -14.65 -20.53 -7.14
CA THR A 334 -14.51 -21.76 -6.35
C THR A 334 -13.07 -22.27 -6.38
N ALA A 335 -12.69 -23.14 -5.45
CA ALA A 335 -11.35 -23.76 -5.44
C ALA A 335 -11.02 -24.50 -6.76
N GLN A 336 -12.02 -25.11 -7.40
CA GLN A 336 -11.84 -25.76 -8.70
C GLN A 336 -11.61 -24.74 -9.82
N GLN A 337 -12.40 -23.66 -9.85
CA GLN A 337 -12.21 -22.58 -10.83
C GLN A 337 -10.87 -21.88 -10.66
N LEU A 338 -10.41 -21.67 -9.42
CA LEU A 338 -9.10 -21.13 -9.13
C LEU A 338 -7.98 -22.02 -9.69
N ALA A 339 -8.04 -23.34 -9.44
CA ALA A 339 -7.07 -24.28 -9.98
C ALA A 339 -7.04 -24.24 -11.52
N THR A 340 -8.21 -24.27 -12.16
CA THR A 340 -8.32 -24.15 -13.63
C THR A 340 -7.76 -22.82 -14.14
N ALA A 341 -8.07 -21.70 -13.49
CA ALA A 341 -7.57 -20.39 -13.91
C ALA A 341 -6.04 -20.31 -13.82
N ILE A 342 -5.42 -20.89 -12.78
CA ILE A 342 -3.96 -20.98 -12.67
C ILE A 342 -3.39 -21.80 -13.84
N ASP A 343 -3.91 -23.01 -14.08
CA ASP A 343 -3.44 -23.87 -15.16
C ASP A 343 -3.56 -23.20 -16.55
N GLU A 344 -4.66 -22.50 -16.80
CA GLU A 344 -4.89 -21.76 -18.05
C GLU A 344 -3.92 -20.59 -18.21
N ILE A 345 -3.68 -19.82 -17.15
CA ILE A 345 -2.72 -18.71 -17.16
C ILE A 345 -1.30 -19.24 -17.44
N GLU A 346 -0.88 -20.32 -16.79
CA GLU A 346 0.44 -20.92 -17.03
C GLU A 346 0.59 -21.42 -18.46
N LEU A 347 -0.45 -22.05 -19.00
CA LEU A 347 -0.48 -22.54 -20.38
C LEU A 347 -0.41 -21.40 -21.40
N ASP A 348 -1.20 -20.34 -21.21
CA ASP A 348 -1.34 -19.24 -22.16
C ASP A 348 -0.13 -18.29 -22.15
N THR A 349 0.49 -18.11 -20.98
CA THR A 349 1.59 -17.15 -20.79
C THR A 349 2.97 -17.81 -20.77
N GLY A 350 3.04 -19.10 -20.43
CA GLY A 350 4.31 -19.79 -20.17
C GLY A 350 5.02 -19.30 -18.90
N LEU A 351 4.33 -18.56 -18.03
CA LEU A 351 4.84 -18.00 -16.79
C LEU A 351 4.24 -18.74 -15.58
N PRO A 352 4.96 -18.85 -14.45
CA PRO A 352 4.40 -19.42 -13.23
C PRO A 352 3.21 -18.58 -12.74
N ALA A 353 2.18 -19.25 -12.24
CA ALA A 353 1.00 -18.58 -11.66
C ALA A 353 0.61 -19.18 -10.31
N THR A 354 0.21 -18.32 -9.36
CA THR A 354 -0.23 -18.76 -8.04
C THR A 354 -1.21 -17.79 -7.39
N ASP A 355 -1.91 -18.21 -6.35
CA ASP A 355 -2.71 -17.32 -5.50
C ASP A 355 -1.98 -17.06 -4.18
N PRO A 356 -1.59 -15.80 -3.91
CA PRO A 356 -0.78 -15.45 -2.74
C PRO A 356 -1.46 -15.73 -1.39
N LEU A 357 -2.78 -15.91 -1.36
CA LEU A 357 -3.55 -16.11 -0.12
C LEU A 357 -3.87 -17.58 0.17
N THR A 358 -4.06 -18.40 -0.86
CA THR A 358 -4.53 -19.79 -0.70
C THR A 358 -3.47 -20.84 -1.02
N ARG A 359 -2.40 -20.47 -1.73
CA ARG A 359 -1.32 -21.38 -2.12
C ARG A 359 -0.07 -21.21 -1.26
N PRO A 360 0.84 -22.21 -1.23
CA PRO A 360 2.11 -22.10 -0.52
C PRO A 360 2.93 -20.89 -0.95
N LEU A 361 3.37 -20.07 0.01
CA LEU A 361 4.18 -18.88 -0.26
C LEU A 361 5.54 -19.19 -0.93
N SER A 362 5.99 -20.44 -0.87
CA SER A 362 7.18 -20.90 -1.60
C SER A 362 7.04 -20.72 -3.11
N GLU A 363 5.83 -20.82 -3.66
CA GLU A 363 5.59 -20.62 -5.11
C GLU A 363 5.88 -19.18 -5.53
N LEU A 364 5.51 -18.18 -4.70
CA LEU A 364 5.86 -16.77 -4.92
C LEU A 364 7.36 -16.51 -4.83
N VAL A 365 8.02 -17.14 -3.86
CA VAL A 365 9.48 -17.01 -3.70
C VAL A 365 10.21 -17.65 -4.90
N GLU A 366 9.78 -18.83 -5.33
CA GLU A 366 10.36 -19.54 -6.48
C GLU A 366 10.20 -18.74 -7.77
N MET A 367 9.04 -18.10 -7.99
CA MET A 367 8.81 -17.18 -9.11
C MET A 367 9.88 -16.08 -9.18
N VAL A 368 10.25 -15.49 -8.04
CA VAL A 368 11.32 -14.49 -7.97
C VAL A 368 12.70 -15.12 -8.19
N LEU A 369 13.00 -16.24 -7.53
CA LEU A 369 14.33 -16.88 -7.61
C LEU A 369 14.66 -17.48 -8.97
N GLN A 370 13.66 -17.96 -9.72
CA GLN A 370 13.84 -18.43 -11.09
C GLN A 370 14.29 -17.30 -12.01
N SER A 371 13.75 -16.10 -11.82
CA SER A 371 14.10 -14.92 -12.63
C SER A 371 15.34 -14.20 -12.14
N PHE A 372 15.63 -14.27 -10.84
CA PHE A 372 16.80 -13.65 -10.20
C PHE A 372 17.59 -14.66 -9.36
N PRO A 373 18.28 -15.65 -9.97
CA PRO A 373 18.96 -16.73 -9.23
C PRO A 373 20.03 -16.25 -8.26
N THR A 374 20.61 -15.06 -8.50
CA THR A 374 21.62 -14.43 -7.64
C THR A 374 21.10 -14.08 -6.25
N LEU A 375 19.78 -13.96 -6.08
CA LEU A 375 19.13 -13.74 -4.78
C LEU A 375 19.07 -15.00 -3.92
N SER A 376 19.37 -16.18 -4.49
CA SER A 376 19.36 -17.42 -3.72
C SER A 376 20.34 -17.30 -2.54
N PRO A 377 19.90 -17.59 -1.30
CA PRO A 377 20.78 -17.54 -0.15
C PRO A 377 22.01 -18.39 -0.43
N ARG A 378 23.20 -17.79 -0.36
CA ARG A 378 24.45 -18.55 -0.48
C ARG A 378 24.40 -19.63 0.59
N ARG A 379 24.26 -20.90 0.19
CA ARG A 379 24.41 -22.03 1.10
C ARG A 379 25.73 -21.84 1.81
N THR A 380 25.71 -21.39 3.06
CA THR A 380 26.87 -21.48 3.94
C THR A 380 27.25 -22.94 3.92
N SER A 381 28.37 -23.26 3.28
CA SER A 381 29.01 -24.56 3.41
C SER A 381 29.10 -24.82 4.91
N ARG A 382 28.25 -25.72 5.42
CA ARG A 382 28.52 -26.36 6.70
C ARG A 382 29.86 -27.05 6.49
N ASN A 383 30.92 -26.37 6.90
CA ASN A 383 32.25 -26.93 6.91
C ASN A 383 32.16 -28.24 7.68
N ALA A 384 32.55 -29.31 6.99
CA ALA A 384 33.04 -30.50 7.63
C ALA A 384 34.13 -30.08 8.64
N ALA A 385 33.89 -30.38 9.91
CA ALA A 385 34.90 -30.62 10.93
C ALA A 385 34.32 -31.63 11.90
#